data_AF-A0A938MAI4-F1
#
_entry.id   AF-A0A938MAI4-F1
#
_cell.length_a   1.000
_cell.length_b   1.000
_cell.length_c   1.000
_cell.angle_alpha   90.00
_cell.angle_beta   90.00
_cell.angle_gamma   90.00
#
_symmetry.space_group_name_H-M   'P 1'
#
loop_
_entity.id
_entity.type
_entity.pdbx_description
1 polymer ?
#
loop_
_entity_poly.entity_id
_entity_poly.type
_entity_poly.pdbx_seq_one_letter_code
_entity_poly.pdbx_strand_id
1 'polypeptide(L)'
;MKGPGRLPDALSNREVRLTRIVLVVVLVLVVGRHNARVRVRRRVRGRFSRELAMHRRLPFLMTFGFVATLALGDADAALRLVADGKSAYGVYHSPDAPESVKLAAREIQRVIKVSTGVELPIADTPREPMICLGENAEAKKAGLTADSLPDDGFRLVTKGSNLYILGKDTPADKPTWVAWISRGTLFGAYEFLESVVGARWLMPGEWGEDVPRHTTLSVPDLSVAKSPDFQIRSLVDIQDRKRGSDPNPQKTVEWLRRNKMPSTSEGRKLNLGHAWDQYLKPEDWEAHKDYLAMSADGKPRMFAKAAYVKFCTSNPALVNAFAQGVIRWLDERPQMRGASISPSDGGDFCQCSNCQALVTPDPHGKPSYTPVILRFANDVARIVGKKHPDRMLACYVYYNYMYPPDKPVAIEPNLYLVWAPLNYYGWGLQKPVYREEFPSIVKGWTALTRNFFYHNYSTWMRSFNGAPLPPGFDILKLELPTLRKHGVQAAEMVGI
;
A
#
# COMPACT_ATOMS: atom_id res chain seq x y z
N MET A 1 27.56 19.69 -34.61
CA MET A 1 28.24 21.00 -34.75
C MET A 1 27.18 22.10 -34.78
N LYS A 2 27.49 23.22 -34.11
CA LYS A 2 26.69 24.46 -33.88
C LYS A 2 25.72 24.41 -32.69
N GLY A 3 25.95 25.37 -31.79
CA GLY A 3 25.35 25.53 -30.46
C GLY A 3 24.12 26.45 -30.40
N PRO A 4 23.87 27.09 -29.23
CA PRO A 4 22.52 27.26 -28.68
C PRO A 4 21.86 28.61 -29.03
N GLY A 5 20.54 28.62 -29.16
CA GLY A 5 19.73 29.84 -29.21
C GLY A 5 19.34 30.31 -27.81
N ARG A 6 19.88 31.47 -27.41
CA ARG A 6 19.41 32.27 -26.25
C ARG A 6 18.02 32.85 -26.55
N LEU A 7 17.12 32.79 -25.57
CA LEU A 7 15.95 33.68 -25.48
C LEU A 7 16.37 35.02 -24.87
N PRO A 8 15.82 36.16 -25.31
CA PRO A 8 16.23 37.49 -24.86
C PRO A 8 15.55 37.93 -23.56
N ASP A 9 16.35 38.56 -22.70
CA ASP A 9 15.92 39.43 -21.60
C ASP A 9 15.19 40.65 -22.15
N ALA A 10 13.94 40.84 -21.72
CA ALA A 10 13.30 42.14 -21.69
C ALA A 10 12.18 42.09 -20.65
N LEU A 11 12.35 42.80 -19.53
CA LEU A 11 11.35 43.75 -19.05
C LEU A 11 12.05 44.72 -18.09
N SER A 12 12.02 45.97 -18.52
CA SER A 12 12.70 47.12 -17.96
C SER A 12 11.95 47.72 -16.78
N ASN A 13 12.73 48.35 -15.91
CA ASN A 13 12.33 49.34 -14.93
C ASN A 13 11.28 50.32 -15.49
N ARG A 14 10.04 50.22 -15.01
CA ARG A 14 9.08 51.32 -14.83
C ARG A 14 7.85 50.81 -14.09
N GLU A 15 7.93 50.77 -12.76
CA GLU A 15 6.79 50.95 -11.84
C GLU A 15 7.28 51.03 -10.39
N VAL A 16 8.19 51.99 -10.15
CA VAL A 16 8.50 52.50 -8.81
C VAL A 16 7.74 53.81 -8.66
N ARG A 17 6.53 53.75 -8.10
CA ARG A 17 5.86 54.83 -7.32
C ARG A 17 4.40 54.45 -7.09
N LEU A 18 4.15 53.79 -5.97
CA LEU A 18 2.98 53.90 -5.11
C LEU A 18 2.98 52.65 -4.24
N THR A 19 3.38 52.81 -2.98
CA THR A 19 2.83 52.19 -1.76
C THR A 19 3.88 52.38 -0.66
N ARG A 20 3.96 53.61 -0.14
CA ARG A 20 4.39 53.85 1.24
C ARG A 20 3.13 53.69 2.09
N ILE A 21 3.31 53.13 3.29
CA ILE A 21 2.40 53.06 4.46
C ILE A 21 1.89 51.63 4.74
N VAL A 22 2.09 51.23 6.00
CA VAL A 22 1.71 50.00 6.71
C VAL A 22 2.66 48.79 6.61
N LEU A 23 3.75 48.83 7.38
CA LEU A 23 4.17 47.68 8.20
C LEU A 23 5.02 48.19 9.37
N VAL A 24 4.39 48.39 10.52
CA VAL A 24 5.08 48.69 11.80
C VAL A 24 4.95 47.44 12.68
N VAL A 25 6.08 46.76 12.84
CA VAL A 25 6.61 46.14 14.06
C VAL A 25 5.70 45.15 14.80
N VAL A 26 6.00 43.86 14.63
CA VAL A 26 5.77 42.82 15.66
C VAL A 26 7.12 42.43 16.23
N LEU A 27 7.50 43.07 17.33
CA LEU A 27 8.36 42.50 18.37
C LEU A 27 8.28 43.45 19.57
N VAL A 28 7.96 42.92 20.75
CA VAL A 28 8.45 43.34 22.09
C VAL A 28 7.44 42.92 23.18
N LEU A 29 7.92 41.99 24.01
CA LEU A 29 7.73 41.82 25.46
C LEU A 29 6.37 41.34 26.02
N VAL A 30 6.43 40.05 26.39
CA VAL A 30 6.04 39.51 27.70
C VAL A 30 6.19 40.51 28.85
N VAL A 31 5.11 40.70 29.62
CA VAL A 31 4.98 40.89 31.08
C VAL A 31 3.74 41.77 31.35
N GLY A 32 2.75 41.25 32.10
CA GLY A 32 1.66 42.07 32.64
C GLY A 32 0.41 41.31 33.10
N ARG A 33 0.31 41.08 34.41
CA ARG A 33 -0.79 40.43 35.16
C ARG A 33 -2.14 41.16 35.01
N HIS A 34 -3.27 40.44 34.95
CA HIS A 34 -4.22 40.25 36.08
C HIS A 34 -5.59 39.69 35.68
N ASN A 35 -6.02 38.67 36.45
CA ASN A 35 -7.37 38.38 36.96
C ASN A 35 -8.62 38.70 36.11
N ALA A 36 -9.31 37.65 35.64
CA ALA A 36 -10.77 37.56 35.73
C ALA A 36 -11.22 36.08 35.66
N ARG A 37 -11.75 35.57 36.78
CA ARG A 37 -12.46 34.28 36.87
C ARG A 37 -13.90 34.48 36.42
N VAL A 38 -14.37 33.74 35.41
CA VAL A 38 -15.80 33.61 35.09
C VAL A 38 -16.29 32.25 35.55
N ARG A 39 -17.33 32.26 36.39
CA ARG A 39 -17.92 31.14 37.11
C ARG A 39 -19.27 30.84 36.47
N VAL A 40 -19.46 29.67 35.86
CA VAL A 40 -20.77 29.22 35.38
C VAL A 40 -21.41 28.33 36.45
N ARG A 41 -22.53 28.80 37.00
CA ARG A 41 -23.44 28.03 37.87
C ARG A 41 -24.63 27.56 37.02
N ARG A 42 -25.00 26.28 37.12
CA ARG A 42 -26.39 25.84 37.00
C ARG A 42 -26.76 24.95 38.17
N ARG A 43 -27.83 25.35 38.86
CA ARG A 43 -28.52 24.67 39.97
C ARG A 43 -29.44 23.58 39.40
N VAL A 44 -29.53 22.45 40.09
CA VAL A 44 -30.79 21.70 40.27
C VAL A 44 -30.91 21.39 41.77
N ARG A 45 -32.13 21.52 42.31
CA ARG A 45 -32.46 21.56 43.74
C ARG A 45 -33.63 20.61 43.98
N GLY A 46 -33.58 19.85 45.09
CA GLY A 46 -34.71 19.11 45.70
C GLY A 46 -34.18 17.91 46.52
N ARG A 47 -33.85 18.05 47.82
CA ARG A 47 -34.69 17.80 49.03
C ARG A 47 -35.30 16.38 49.06
N PHE A 48 -35.05 15.54 50.08
CA PHE A 48 -35.61 15.68 51.43
C PHE A 48 -34.93 14.76 52.50
N SER A 49 -34.84 15.29 53.74
CA SER A 49 -34.84 14.69 55.13
C SER A 49 -33.90 13.52 55.53
N ARG A 50 -33.01 13.68 56.54
CA ARG A 50 -33.19 13.57 58.03
C ARG A 50 -33.51 12.12 58.46
N GLU A 51 -32.83 11.43 59.39
CA GLU A 51 -32.49 11.77 60.79
C GLU A 51 -31.42 10.83 61.41
N LEU A 52 -30.78 11.37 62.46
CA LEU A 52 -30.30 10.84 63.75
C LEU A 52 -29.36 9.64 63.93
N ALA A 53 -28.53 9.86 64.95
CA ALA A 53 -27.40 9.09 65.46
C ALA A 53 -27.81 8.02 66.49
N MET A 54 -26.93 7.03 66.70
CA MET A 54 -26.76 6.43 68.02
C MET A 54 -25.37 5.78 68.17
N HIS A 55 -24.63 6.22 69.20
CA HIS A 55 -23.40 5.62 69.69
C HIS A 55 -23.65 4.24 70.32
N ARG A 56 -22.74 3.28 70.12
CA ARG A 56 -22.49 2.21 71.09
C ARG A 56 -21.04 1.71 71.06
N ARG A 57 -20.63 1.24 72.23
CA ARG A 57 -19.28 1.13 72.81
C ARG A 57 -18.39 0.02 72.20
N LEU A 58 -17.09 0.22 72.37
CA LEU A 58 -15.94 -0.70 72.23
C LEU A 58 -16.14 -2.06 72.96
N PRO A 59 -15.41 -3.13 72.57
CA PRO A 59 -14.12 -3.39 73.23
C PRO A 59 -12.98 -3.90 72.33
N PHE A 60 -11.76 -3.65 72.83
CA PHE A 60 -10.47 -4.22 72.43
C PHE A 60 -10.52 -5.75 72.36
N LEU A 61 -9.96 -6.33 71.29
CA LEU A 61 -9.53 -7.73 71.25
C LEU A 61 -8.27 -7.84 70.38
N MET A 62 -7.24 -8.45 70.98
CA MET A 62 -5.93 -8.74 70.43
C MET A 62 -6.03 -9.48 69.08
N THR A 63 -5.28 -9.03 68.08
CA THR A 63 -5.07 -9.79 66.85
C THR A 63 -3.63 -10.30 66.80
N PHE A 64 -3.51 -11.61 66.89
CA PHE A 64 -2.31 -12.40 66.64
C PHE A 64 -1.73 -12.10 65.25
N GLY A 65 -0.40 -12.06 65.17
CA GLY A 65 0.33 -11.98 63.91
C GLY A 65 0.05 -13.21 63.04
N PHE A 66 -0.41 -12.94 61.82
CA PHE A 66 -0.32 -13.87 60.70
C PHE A 66 0.64 -13.24 59.70
N VAL A 67 1.89 -13.71 59.70
CA VAL A 67 2.77 -13.52 58.54
C VAL A 67 2.20 -14.42 57.45
N ALA A 68 1.28 -13.88 56.65
CA ALA A 68 0.94 -14.47 55.38
C ALA A 68 2.15 -14.29 54.47
N THR A 69 2.93 -15.35 54.29
CA THR A 69 3.79 -15.52 53.13
C THR A 69 2.86 -15.50 51.91
N LEU A 70 2.63 -14.31 51.38
CA LEU A 70 2.13 -14.15 50.03
C LEU A 70 3.19 -14.79 49.13
N ALA A 71 2.93 -16.04 48.74
CA ALA A 71 3.46 -16.56 47.50
C ALA A 71 2.97 -15.60 46.43
N LEU A 72 3.85 -14.67 46.06
CA LEU A 72 3.75 -13.90 44.83
C LEU A 72 3.73 -14.95 43.72
N GLY A 73 2.54 -15.33 43.28
CA GLY A 73 2.38 -16.03 42.01
C GLY A 73 3.06 -15.18 40.95
N ASP A 74 3.89 -15.83 40.13
CA ASP A 74 4.66 -15.22 39.05
C ASP A 74 3.80 -14.19 38.30
N ALA A 75 4.16 -12.92 38.47
CA ALA A 75 3.79 -11.91 37.50
C ALA A 75 4.53 -12.27 36.21
N ASP A 76 3.79 -12.90 35.30
CA ASP A 76 4.09 -13.19 33.90
C ASP A 76 5.28 -12.38 33.37
N ALA A 77 6.47 -12.99 33.40
CA ALA A 77 7.72 -12.25 33.32
C ALA A 77 8.06 -11.92 31.86
N ALA A 78 7.87 -10.65 31.49
CA ALA A 78 8.36 -10.09 30.23
C ALA A 78 9.83 -10.51 29.98
N LEU A 79 10.12 -10.99 28.76
CA LEU A 79 11.47 -11.40 28.38
C LEU A 79 12.40 -10.20 28.37
N ARG A 80 13.43 -10.20 29.22
CA ARG A 80 14.45 -9.15 29.23
C ARG A 80 15.50 -9.43 28.16
N LEU A 81 15.27 -8.95 26.94
CA LEU A 81 16.21 -9.10 25.82
C LEU A 81 17.55 -8.41 26.11
N VAL A 82 17.50 -7.19 26.62
CA VAL A 82 18.69 -6.44 27.03
C VAL A 82 18.43 -5.85 28.41
N ALA A 83 19.38 -6.00 29.32
CA ALA A 83 19.36 -5.38 30.64
C ALA A 83 20.78 -5.03 31.05
N ASP A 84 20.95 -3.87 31.70
CA ASP A 84 22.24 -3.42 32.26
C ASP A 84 23.40 -3.46 31.24
N GLY A 85 23.11 -3.09 29.99
CA GLY A 85 24.11 -3.07 28.90
C GLY A 85 24.59 -4.47 28.46
N LYS A 86 23.87 -5.53 28.81
CA LYS A 86 24.20 -6.92 28.47
C LYS A 86 22.99 -7.67 27.92
N SER A 87 23.24 -8.76 27.20
CA SER A 87 22.22 -9.69 26.75
C SER A 87 22.75 -11.11 26.75
N ALA A 88 21.90 -12.05 27.15
CA ALA A 88 22.13 -13.49 26.97
C ALA A 88 21.56 -14.00 25.62
N TYR A 89 20.84 -13.15 24.88
CA TYR A 89 20.13 -13.55 23.67
C TYR A 89 21.04 -13.54 22.44
N GLY A 90 20.90 -14.58 21.61
CA GLY A 90 21.34 -14.56 20.22
C GLY A 90 20.16 -14.44 19.26
N VAL A 91 20.43 -13.96 18.04
CA VAL A 91 19.50 -14.00 16.92
C VAL A 91 19.79 -15.27 16.12
N TYR A 92 18.85 -16.20 16.10
CA TYR A 92 18.99 -17.49 15.44
C TYR A 92 18.18 -17.55 14.14
N HIS A 93 18.76 -18.08 13.07
CA HIS A 93 18.04 -18.58 11.90
C HIS A 93 18.74 -19.84 11.37
N SER A 94 18.04 -20.69 10.61
CA SER A 94 18.69 -21.87 10.02
C SER A 94 19.72 -21.49 8.94
N PRO A 95 20.75 -22.31 8.66
CA PRO A 95 21.76 -22.03 7.63
C PRO A 95 21.15 -21.83 6.22
N ASP A 96 20.11 -22.60 5.92
CA ASP A 96 19.36 -22.61 4.66
C ASP A 96 18.25 -21.57 4.60
N ALA A 97 18.14 -20.69 5.61
CA ALA A 97 17.09 -19.69 5.67
C ALA A 97 17.08 -18.78 4.42
N PRO A 98 15.89 -18.43 3.89
CA PRO A 98 15.74 -17.48 2.79
C PRO A 98 16.39 -16.12 3.09
N GLU A 99 16.73 -15.37 2.04
CA GLU A 99 17.39 -14.05 2.21
C GLU A 99 16.52 -13.06 3.00
N SER A 100 15.19 -13.17 2.96
CA SER A 100 14.29 -12.37 3.79
C SER A 100 14.52 -12.60 5.29
N VAL A 101 14.75 -13.84 5.71
CA VAL A 101 15.02 -14.21 7.11
C VAL A 101 16.41 -13.76 7.53
N LYS A 102 17.42 -13.91 6.66
CA LYS A 102 18.78 -13.42 6.90
C LYS A 102 18.80 -11.90 7.04
N LEU A 103 18.05 -11.18 6.21
CA LEU A 103 17.87 -9.74 6.32
C LEU A 103 17.14 -9.35 7.61
N ALA A 104 16.12 -10.12 8.03
CA ALA A 104 15.42 -9.90 9.28
C ALA A 104 16.39 -9.96 10.49
N ALA A 105 17.30 -10.93 10.49
CA ALA A 105 18.34 -11.06 11.52
C ALA A 105 19.22 -9.81 11.61
N ARG A 106 19.69 -9.33 10.45
CA ARG A 106 20.54 -8.13 10.35
C ARG A 106 19.81 -6.87 10.80
N GLU A 107 18.55 -6.68 10.42
CA GLU A 107 17.76 -5.52 10.85
C GLU A 107 17.47 -5.54 12.36
N ILE A 108 17.14 -6.71 12.93
CA ILE A 108 16.94 -6.86 14.38
C ILE A 108 18.21 -6.51 15.14
N GLN A 109 19.35 -7.11 14.77
CA GLN A 109 20.64 -6.83 15.40
C GLN A 109 20.99 -5.34 15.31
N ARG A 110 20.87 -4.75 14.12
CA ARG A 110 21.18 -3.34 13.88
C ARG A 110 20.33 -2.42 14.74
N VAL A 111 19.01 -2.58 14.73
CA VAL A 111 18.09 -1.68 15.45
C VAL A 111 18.21 -1.86 16.95
N ILE A 112 18.38 -3.09 17.46
CA ILE A 112 18.64 -3.32 18.88
C ILE A 112 19.97 -2.68 19.31
N LYS A 113 21.03 -2.79 18.50
CA LYS A 113 22.33 -2.14 18.77
C LYS A 113 22.19 -0.62 18.79
N VAL A 114 21.46 -0.03 17.85
CA VAL A 114 21.18 1.42 17.85
C VAL A 114 20.39 1.82 19.09
N SER A 115 19.35 1.06 19.45
CA SER A 115 18.48 1.36 20.58
C SER A 115 19.19 1.21 21.93
N THR A 116 19.97 0.14 22.11
CA THR A 116 20.47 -0.28 23.43
C THR A 116 21.98 -0.17 23.61
N GLY A 117 22.73 -0.04 22.51
CA GLY A 117 24.20 -0.16 22.50
C GLY A 117 24.71 -1.60 22.52
N VAL A 118 23.85 -2.61 22.70
CA VAL A 118 24.23 -4.03 22.76
C VAL A 118 24.06 -4.69 21.40
N GLU A 119 25.12 -5.34 20.93
CA GLU A 119 25.11 -6.13 19.70
C GLU A 119 24.81 -7.60 20.03
N LEU A 120 23.65 -8.10 19.58
CA LEU A 120 23.29 -9.51 19.75
C LEU A 120 24.01 -10.35 18.68
N PRO A 121 24.65 -11.48 19.01
CA PRO A 121 25.26 -12.35 18.00
C PRO A 121 24.19 -12.94 17.08
N ILE A 122 24.46 -12.98 15.77
CA ILE A 122 23.66 -13.77 14.81
C ILE A 122 24.32 -15.15 14.70
N ALA A 123 23.53 -16.21 14.85
CA ALA A 123 24.01 -17.59 14.84
C ALA A 123 23.12 -18.50 13.99
N ASP A 124 23.74 -19.56 13.47
CA ASP A 124 23.08 -20.61 12.68
C ASP A 124 22.83 -21.90 13.50
N THR A 125 23.25 -21.88 14.76
CA THR A 125 23.05 -22.94 15.75
C THR A 125 22.19 -22.38 16.89
N PRO A 126 21.08 -23.06 17.26
CA PRO A 126 20.17 -22.54 18.27
C PRO A 126 20.79 -22.61 19.67
N ARG A 127 20.57 -21.57 20.48
CA ARG A 127 20.99 -21.49 21.88
C ARG A 127 20.01 -20.65 22.67
N GLU A 128 19.39 -21.22 23.69
CA GLU A 128 18.48 -20.48 24.57
C GLU A 128 19.24 -19.59 25.58
N PRO A 129 18.72 -18.40 25.90
CA PRO A 129 17.56 -17.77 25.27
C PRO A 129 17.88 -17.21 23.87
N MET A 130 16.91 -17.24 22.94
CA MET A 130 17.10 -16.75 21.56
C MET A 130 15.93 -15.95 21.00
N ILE A 131 16.24 -15.13 20.00
CA ILE A 131 15.28 -14.63 19.01
C ILE A 131 15.36 -15.57 17.80
N CYS A 132 14.40 -16.50 17.70
CA CYS A 132 14.33 -17.50 16.63
C CYS A 132 13.58 -16.95 15.42
N LEU A 133 14.25 -16.90 14.26
CA LEU A 133 13.72 -16.34 13.02
C LEU A 133 13.41 -17.40 11.97
N GLY A 134 12.28 -17.21 11.30
CA GLY A 134 11.82 -18.07 10.20
C GLY A 134 11.16 -19.35 10.68
N GLU A 135 10.50 -20.03 9.76
CA GLU A 135 9.99 -21.38 10.01
C GLU A 135 11.14 -22.39 9.90
N ASN A 136 11.65 -22.82 11.05
CA ASN A 136 12.75 -23.77 11.17
C ASN A 136 12.43 -24.89 12.18
N ALA A 137 13.38 -25.79 12.43
CA ALA A 137 13.18 -26.93 13.33
C ALA A 137 12.82 -26.49 14.77
N GLU A 138 13.40 -25.41 15.29
CA GLU A 138 13.11 -24.92 16.64
C GLU A 138 11.73 -24.28 16.74
N ALA A 139 11.32 -23.52 15.72
CA ALA A 139 9.95 -23.01 15.63
C ALA A 139 8.94 -24.16 15.61
N LYS A 140 9.19 -25.22 14.83
CA LYS A 140 8.33 -26.41 14.75
C LYS A 140 8.29 -27.21 16.06
N LYS A 141 9.42 -27.39 16.74
CA LYS A 141 9.48 -28.00 18.09
C LYS A 141 8.66 -27.19 19.11
N ALA A 142 8.65 -25.87 18.97
CA ALA A 142 7.81 -24.98 19.75
C ALA A 142 6.32 -25.03 19.35
N GLY A 143 5.93 -25.83 18.36
CA GLY A 143 4.56 -25.95 17.86
C GLY A 143 4.12 -24.77 17.00
N LEU A 144 5.07 -24.02 16.43
CA LEU A 144 4.82 -22.84 15.60
C LEU A 144 5.05 -23.16 14.13
N THR A 145 4.17 -22.63 13.29
CA THR A 145 4.25 -22.78 11.84
C THR A 145 3.73 -21.53 11.13
N ALA A 146 4.29 -21.25 9.96
CA ALA A 146 3.80 -20.27 9.02
C ALA A 146 2.66 -20.83 8.13
N ASP A 147 2.29 -22.10 8.30
CA ASP A 147 1.13 -22.69 7.64
C ASP A 147 -0.13 -21.91 7.94
N SER A 148 -1.05 -21.89 6.98
CA SER A 148 -2.28 -21.08 6.94
C SER A 148 -2.10 -19.55 6.88
N LEU A 149 -0.88 -19.02 7.04
CA LEU A 149 -0.66 -17.59 6.86
C LEU A 149 -0.80 -17.23 5.37
N PRO A 150 -1.52 -16.15 5.03
CA PRO A 150 -1.43 -15.56 3.71
C PRO A 150 0.02 -15.16 3.37
N ASP A 151 0.30 -14.93 2.08
CA ASP A 151 1.56 -14.31 1.66
C ASP A 151 1.83 -13.04 2.47
N ASP A 152 3.09 -12.83 2.83
CA ASP A 152 3.59 -11.76 3.72
C ASP A 152 3.05 -11.79 5.16
N GLY A 153 2.24 -12.80 5.53
CA GLY A 153 1.77 -13.01 6.89
C GLY A 153 2.86 -13.50 7.83
N PHE A 154 2.76 -13.15 9.10
CA PHE A 154 3.75 -13.47 10.13
C PHE A 154 3.14 -13.68 11.52
N ARG A 155 3.94 -14.25 12.41
CA ARG A 155 3.66 -14.48 13.83
C ARG A 155 4.80 -13.92 14.69
N LEU A 156 4.43 -13.36 15.84
CA LEU A 156 5.34 -13.02 16.94
C LEU A 156 4.86 -13.76 18.17
N VAL A 157 5.69 -14.64 18.71
CA VAL A 157 5.31 -15.49 19.85
C VAL A 157 6.42 -15.54 20.88
N THR A 158 6.13 -15.23 22.13
CA THR A 158 6.99 -15.57 23.27
C THR A 158 6.63 -16.94 23.79
N LYS A 159 7.63 -17.80 24.03
CA LYS A 159 7.41 -19.12 24.61
C LYS A 159 8.64 -19.57 25.37
N GLY A 160 8.47 -19.86 26.66
CA GLY A 160 9.60 -20.09 27.56
C GLY A 160 10.48 -18.84 27.64
N SER A 161 11.78 -19.00 27.42
CA SER A 161 12.75 -17.90 27.39
C SER A 161 13.03 -17.35 25.99
N ASN A 162 12.25 -17.77 24.97
CA ASN A 162 12.51 -17.46 23.57
C ASN A 162 11.45 -16.54 22.97
N LEU A 163 11.89 -15.73 22.01
CA LEU A 163 11.04 -14.97 21.10
C LEU A 163 11.10 -15.64 19.71
N TYR A 164 9.95 -15.97 19.14
CA TYR A 164 9.81 -16.51 17.81
C TYR A 164 9.21 -15.47 16.87
N ILE A 165 9.86 -15.24 15.74
CA ILE A 165 9.39 -14.39 14.64
C ILE A 165 9.46 -15.21 13.37
N LEU A 166 8.31 -15.62 12.84
CA LEU A 166 8.23 -16.45 11.64
C LEU A 166 7.09 -16.01 10.75
N GLY A 167 7.22 -16.20 9.44
CA GLY A 167 6.15 -15.91 8.50
C GLY A 167 6.27 -16.71 7.22
N LYS A 168 5.34 -16.46 6.29
CA LYS A 168 5.37 -17.08 4.97
C LYS A 168 6.53 -16.45 4.17
N ASP A 169 7.59 -17.20 3.94
CA ASP A 169 8.73 -16.77 3.13
C ASP A 169 8.83 -17.64 1.87
N THR A 170 8.95 -17.02 0.70
CA THR A 170 9.15 -17.76 -0.56
C THR A 170 10.56 -17.53 -1.10
N PRO A 171 11.18 -18.52 -1.75
CA PRO A 171 12.41 -18.32 -2.51
C PRO A 171 12.28 -17.26 -3.60
N ALA A 172 13.39 -16.58 -3.93
CA ALA A 172 13.40 -15.49 -4.91
C ALA A 172 13.05 -15.92 -6.34
N ASP A 173 13.27 -17.19 -6.68
CA ASP A 173 12.99 -17.81 -7.97
C ASP A 173 11.54 -18.33 -8.09
N LYS A 174 10.75 -18.28 -7.01
CA LYS A 174 9.37 -18.78 -6.96
C LYS A 174 8.39 -17.67 -6.54
N PRO A 175 8.20 -16.62 -7.36
CA PRO A 175 7.24 -15.58 -7.04
C PRO A 175 5.82 -16.14 -7.02
N THR A 176 4.98 -15.56 -6.16
CA THR A 176 3.56 -15.90 -6.08
C THR A 176 2.82 -15.37 -7.31
N TRP A 177 1.51 -15.65 -7.45
CA TRP A 177 0.75 -15.24 -8.64
C TRP A 177 0.69 -13.71 -8.83
N VAL A 178 0.76 -12.94 -7.73
CA VAL A 178 0.88 -11.47 -7.77
C VAL A 178 2.25 -11.00 -8.29
N ALA A 179 3.16 -11.94 -8.55
CA ALA A 179 4.51 -11.74 -9.04
C ALA A 179 5.49 -11.11 -8.04
N TRP A 180 5.35 -11.45 -6.76
CA TRP A 180 6.23 -10.97 -5.69
C TRP A 180 6.75 -12.13 -4.83
N ILE A 181 7.82 -11.85 -4.09
CA ILE A 181 8.40 -12.74 -3.10
C ILE A 181 7.74 -12.44 -1.75
N SER A 182 7.17 -13.46 -1.12
CA SER A 182 6.61 -13.40 0.22
C SER A 182 7.74 -13.26 1.25
N ARG A 183 7.61 -12.30 2.18
CA ARG A 183 8.66 -11.88 3.13
C ARG A 183 8.13 -11.79 4.56
N GLY A 184 7.28 -12.74 4.95
CA GLY A 184 6.57 -12.72 6.23
C GLY A 184 7.51 -12.54 7.42
N THR A 185 8.60 -13.31 7.53
CA THR A 185 9.52 -13.18 8.67
C THR A 185 10.17 -11.79 8.75
N LEU A 186 10.52 -11.18 7.61
CA LEU A 186 11.06 -9.83 7.57
C LEU A 186 10.04 -8.78 8.04
N PHE A 187 8.78 -8.92 7.63
CA PHE A 187 7.72 -8.03 8.09
C PHE A 187 7.37 -8.23 9.56
N GLY A 188 7.48 -9.46 10.06
CA GLY A 188 7.41 -9.75 11.49
C GLY A 188 8.53 -9.07 12.27
N ALA A 189 9.77 -9.10 11.75
CA ALA A 189 10.88 -8.37 12.36
C ALA A 189 10.60 -6.86 12.42
N TYR A 190 10.11 -6.25 11.34
CA TYR A 190 9.75 -4.82 11.37
C TYR A 190 8.56 -4.51 12.29
N GLU A 191 7.57 -5.41 12.41
CA GLU A 191 6.49 -5.26 13.40
C GLU A 191 7.05 -5.30 14.83
N PHE A 192 7.94 -6.25 15.13
CA PHE A 192 8.59 -6.33 16.44
C PHE A 192 9.39 -5.05 16.75
N LEU A 193 10.18 -4.58 15.79
CA LEU A 193 10.95 -3.33 15.93
C LEU A 193 10.04 -2.10 16.10
N GLU A 194 8.91 -2.04 15.42
CA GLU A 194 7.94 -0.93 15.60
C GLU A 194 7.17 -1.00 16.92
N SER A 195 6.66 -2.18 17.28
CA SER A 195 5.71 -2.34 18.39
C SER A 195 6.38 -2.52 19.75
N VAL A 196 7.57 -3.14 19.78
CA VAL A 196 8.31 -3.41 21.02
C VAL A 196 9.50 -2.46 21.19
N VAL A 197 10.31 -2.27 20.14
CA VAL A 197 11.46 -1.35 20.20
C VAL A 197 11.01 0.10 19.97
N GLY A 198 9.88 0.36 19.32
CA GLY A 198 9.39 1.72 19.05
C GLY A 198 10.03 2.40 17.85
N ALA A 199 10.75 1.67 16.98
CA ALA A 199 11.40 2.22 15.80
C ALA A 199 10.40 2.74 14.76
N ARG A 200 10.73 3.82 14.04
CA ARG A 200 9.92 4.41 12.96
C ARG A 200 10.79 4.77 11.74
N TRP A 201 10.21 4.63 10.54
CA TRP A 201 10.87 4.98 9.27
C TRP A 201 9.99 5.92 8.43
N LEU A 202 10.15 7.21 8.65
CA LEU A 202 9.29 8.29 8.15
C LEU A 202 9.59 8.71 6.72
N MET A 203 10.86 8.63 6.30
CA MET A 203 11.31 8.95 4.94
C MET A 203 12.55 8.12 4.56
N PRO A 204 12.91 8.01 3.26
CA PRO A 204 14.12 7.31 2.85
C PRO A 204 15.41 7.86 3.44
N GLY A 205 16.27 6.96 3.91
CA GLY A 205 17.58 7.29 4.48
C GLY A 205 17.56 7.59 5.98
N GLU A 206 18.74 7.97 6.50
CA GLU A 206 19.01 8.07 7.94
C GLU A 206 18.17 9.14 8.64
N TRP A 207 17.87 10.24 7.96
CA TRP A 207 17.04 11.33 8.50
C TRP A 207 15.59 10.94 8.78
N GLY A 208 15.12 9.86 8.14
CA GLY A 208 13.78 9.32 8.38
C GLY A 208 13.73 8.22 9.42
N GLU A 209 14.86 7.81 9.99
CA GLU A 209 14.92 6.74 10.97
C GLU A 209 14.89 7.32 12.39
N ASP A 210 13.87 6.95 13.17
CA ASP A 210 13.75 7.28 14.59
C ASP A 210 13.76 5.98 15.41
N VAL A 211 14.79 5.80 16.23
CA VAL A 211 14.96 4.62 17.09
C VAL A 211 15.18 5.09 18.52
N PRO A 212 14.21 4.88 19.43
CA PRO A 212 14.34 5.32 20.82
C PRO A 212 15.46 4.57 21.54
N ARG A 213 16.09 5.22 22.52
CA ARG A 213 17.15 4.64 23.34
C ARG A 213 16.59 3.89 24.54
N HIS A 214 17.11 2.70 24.79
CA HIS A 214 16.72 1.86 25.92
C HIS A 214 17.94 1.36 26.70
N THR A 215 17.91 1.50 28.03
CA THR A 215 18.90 0.83 28.91
C THR A 215 18.49 -0.61 29.20
N THR A 216 17.18 -0.87 29.23
CA THR A 216 16.57 -2.19 29.35
C THR A 216 15.51 -2.32 28.26
N LEU A 217 15.61 -3.38 27.45
CA LEU A 217 14.62 -3.74 26.44
C LEU A 217 13.90 -5.01 26.89
N SER A 218 12.63 -4.87 27.27
CA SER A 218 11.77 -5.98 27.67
C SER A 218 10.72 -6.26 26.59
N VAL A 219 10.45 -7.53 26.34
CA VAL A 219 9.42 -7.98 25.41
C VAL A 219 8.24 -8.48 26.24
N PRO A 220 7.03 -7.94 26.04
CA PRO A 220 5.85 -8.45 26.73
C PRO A 220 5.54 -9.88 26.28
N ASP A 221 4.59 -10.55 26.92
CA ASP A 221 4.04 -11.78 26.35
C ASP A 221 3.36 -11.46 25.01
N LEU A 222 3.82 -12.12 23.95
CA LEU A 222 3.37 -11.96 22.58
C LEU A 222 2.71 -13.25 22.11
N SER A 223 1.51 -13.09 21.57
CA SER A 223 0.82 -14.10 20.75
C SER A 223 0.11 -13.38 19.61
N VAL A 224 0.90 -12.88 18.67
CA VAL A 224 0.45 -12.02 17.57
C VAL A 224 0.53 -12.79 16.26
N ALA A 225 -0.52 -12.72 15.45
CA ALA A 225 -0.52 -13.11 14.05
C ALA A 225 -1.10 -11.97 13.21
N LYS A 226 -0.38 -11.55 12.17
CA LYS A 226 -0.83 -10.49 11.25
C LYS A 226 -0.56 -10.88 9.81
N SER A 227 -1.38 -10.36 8.92
CA SER A 227 -1.21 -10.44 7.47
C SER A 227 -1.64 -9.13 6.83
N PRO A 228 -1.10 -8.76 5.66
CA PRO A 228 -1.55 -7.57 4.97
C PRO A 228 -3.00 -7.73 4.50
N ASP A 229 -3.76 -6.63 4.53
CA ASP A 229 -5.14 -6.60 4.02
C ASP A 229 -5.20 -6.63 2.48
N PHE A 230 -4.12 -6.23 1.80
CA PHE A 230 -3.98 -6.23 0.34
C PHE A 230 -2.77 -7.06 -0.05
N GLN A 231 -2.89 -7.95 -1.03
CA GLN A 231 -1.79 -8.79 -1.53
C GLN A 231 -0.76 -8.00 -2.34
N ILE A 232 -1.18 -6.96 -3.07
CA ILE A 232 -0.28 -5.99 -3.69
C ILE A 232 -0.45 -4.64 -2.99
N ARG A 233 0.67 -4.07 -2.55
CA ARG A 233 0.77 -2.78 -1.86
C ARG A 233 1.93 -2.03 -2.50
N SER A 234 1.67 -1.03 -3.32
CA SER A 234 2.74 -0.27 -3.97
C SER A 234 2.54 1.22 -3.88
N LEU A 235 3.67 1.92 -3.86
CA LEU A 235 3.74 3.35 -4.11
C LEU A 235 4.41 3.55 -5.47
N VAL A 236 3.83 4.41 -6.30
CA VAL A 236 4.36 4.76 -7.63
C VAL A 236 4.95 6.16 -7.62
N ASP A 237 5.89 6.41 -8.52
CA ASP A 237 6.60 7.70 -8.67
C ASP A 237 7.41 8.15 -7.44
N ILE A 238 7.80 7.21 -6.57
CA ILE A 238 8.65 7.45 -5.39
C ILE A 238 10.15 7.20 -5.63
N GLN A 239 10.58 7.08 -6.89
CA GLN A 239 11.98 6.84 -7.27
C GLN A 239 12.58 5.54 -6.69
N ASP A 240 11.77 4.50 -6.53
CA ASP A 240 12.24 3.18 -6.08
C ASP A 240 12.82 2.35 -7.24
N ARG A 241 12.94 2.91 -8.46
CA ARG A 241 13.52 2.31 -9.67
C ARG A 241 14.59 3.21 -10.25
N LYS A 242 15.68 2.61 -10.75
CA LYS A 242 16.71 3.35 -11.49
C LYS A 242 16.09 3.95 -12.76
N ARG A 243 16.05 5.28 -12.83
CA ARG A 243 15.59 6.02 -14.02
C ARG A 243 16.67 7.02 -14.43
N GLY A 244 17.19 6.90 -15.65
CA GLY A 244 18.27 7.78 -16.12
C GLY A 244 19.53 7.72 -15.25
N SER A 245 20.02 8.89 -14.81
CA SER A 245 21.24 9.05 -14.00
C SER A 245 21.04 8.93 -12.48
N ASP A 246 19.88 8.46 -12.02
CA ASP A 246 19.51 8.40 -10.60
C ASP A 246 20.52 7.57 -9.77
N PRO A 247 21.19 8.19 -8.77
CA PRO A 247 22.19 7.55 -7.94
C PRO A 247 21.54 6.66 -6.88
N ASN A 248 21.19 5.44 -7.29
CA ASN A 248 20.87 4.29 -6.43
C ASN A 248 19.54 4.39 -5.62
N PRO A 249 18.47 3.68 -6.05
CA PRO A 249 17.17 3.66 -5.36
C PRO A 249 17.18 2.91 -4.02
N GLN A 250 18.34 2.42 -3.57
CA GLN A 250 18.49 1.55 -2.40
C GLN A 250 17.84 2.12 -1.13
N LYS A 251 18.02 3.41 -0.84
CA LYS A 251 17.42 4.04 0.36
C LYS A 251 15.90 3.97 0.34
N THR A 252 15.29 4.17 -0.83
CA THR A 252 13.83 4.07 -1.02
C THR A 252 13.39 2.61 -0.88
N VAL A 253 14.13 1.67 -1.45
CA VAL A 253 13.84 0.23 -1.33
C VAL A 253 13.89 -0.23 0.13
N GLU A 254 14.89 0.19 0.88
CA GLU A 254 15.02 -0.11 2.32
C GLU A 254 13.87 0.49 3.12
N TRP A 255 13.52 1.73 2.85
CA TRP A 255 12.39 2.41 3.48
C TRP A 255 11.05 1.71 3.19
N LEU A 256 10.83 1.24 1.95
CA LEU A 256 9.65 0.46 1.59
C LEU A 256 9.57 -0.86 2.39
N ARG A 257 10.68 -1.61 2.44
CA ARG A 257 10.75 -2.87 3.20
C ARG A 257 10.39 -2.65 4.66
N ARG A 258 10.98 -1.63 5.29
CA ARG A 258 10.74 -1.22 6.68
C ARG A 258 9.28 -0.87 6.95
N ASN A 259 8.61 -0.24 5.97
CA ASN A 259 7.17 0.03 5.99
C ASN A 259 6.30 -1.15 5.48
N LYS A 260 6.86 -2.37 5.40
CA LYS A 260 6.16 -3.61 5.01
C LYS A 260 5.53 -3.54 3.61
N MET A 261 6.11 -2.71 2.75
CA MET A 261 5.73 -2.54 1.36
C MET A 261 6.80 -3.18 0.45
N PRO A 262 6.40 -3.99 -0.53
CA PRO A 262 7.34 -4.51 -1.50
C PRO A 262 7.77 -3.42 -2.51
N SER A 263 9.04 -3.37 -2.89
CA SER A 263 9.51 -2.42 -3.90
C SER A 263 9.38 -2.99 -5.31
N THR A 264 8.95 -2.14 -6.24
CA THR A 264 8.82 -2.55 -7.63
C THR A 264 10.15 -2.96 -8.28
N SER A 265 11.29 -2.48 -7.78
CA SER A 265 12.64 -2.90 -8.19
C SER A 265 13.02 -4.30 -7.74
N GLU A 266 12.28 -4.87 -6.79
CA GLU A 266 12.47 -6.25 -6.34
C GLU A 266 11.71 -7.26 -7.20
N GLY A 267 11.24 -6.81 -8.37
CA GLY A 267 10.88 -7.69 -9.47
C GLY A 267 9.40 -7.95 -9.65
N ARG A 268 8.57 -6.90 -9.73
CA ARG A 268 7.16 -7.04 -10.17
C ARG A 268 7.09 -7.70 -11.56
N LYS A 269 6.66 -8.97 -11.64
CA LYS A 269 6.49 -9.71 -12.93
C LYS A 269 5.07 -9.63 -13.50
N LEU A 270 4.28 -8.65 -13.07
CA LEU A 270 3.00 -8.28 -13.67
C LEU A 270 3.17 -6.94 -14.40
N ASN A 271 2.94 -6.95 -15.72
CA ASN A 271 2.96 -5.72 -16.50
C ASN A 271 1.65 -4.94 -16.27
N LEU A 272 1.77 -3.69 -15.85
CA LEU A 272 0.66 -2.76 -15.61
C LEU A 272 0.96 -1.46 -16.36
N GLY A 273 0.02 -0.99 -17.18
CA GLY A 273 0.20 0.21 -18.00
C GLY A 273 -0.59 0.17 -19.30
N HIS A 274 -0.70 1.29 -19.99
CA HIS A 274 -1.27 1.32 -21.34
C HIS A 274 -0.43 0.46 -22.30
N ALA A 275 -1.08 -0.40 -23.08
CA ALA A 275 -0.37 -1.48 -23.77
C ALA A 275 -0.86 -1.80 -25.19
N TRP A 276 -1.79 -1.04 -25.75
CA TRP A 276 -2.36 -1.38 -27.06
C TRP A 276 -1.33 -1.34 -28.21
N ASP A 277 -0.33 -0.47 -28.13
CA ASP A 277 0.80 -0.37 -29.07
C ASP A 277 1.92 -1.38 -28.82
N GLN A 278 1.81 -2.20 -27.77
CA GLN A 278 2.82 -3.23 -27.46
C GLN A 278 2.68 -4.45 -28.37
N TYR A 279 1.45 -4.82 -28.73
CA TYR A 279 1.13 -6.10 -29.38
C TYR A 279 0.88 -6.02 -30.88
N LEU A 280 0.44 -4.85 -31.34
CA LEU A 280 0.32 -4.50 -32.75
C LEU A 280 1.27 -3.32 -33.01
N LYS A 281 1.88 -3.29 -34.18
CA LYS A 281 2.81 -2.24 -34.63
C LYS A 281 2.16 -1.38 -35.73
N PRO A 282 2.72 -0.19 -36.04
CA PRO A 282 2.25 0.65 -37.14
C PRO A 282 1.92 -0.10 -38.42
N GLU A 283 2.77 -1.05 -38.79
CA GLU A 283 2.66 -1.84 -40.00
C GLU A 283 1.41 -2.74 -39.98
N ASP A 284 1.01 -3.26 -38.81
CA ASP A 284 -0.15 -4.14 -38.66
C ASP A 284 -1.45 -3.39 -38.96
N TRP A 285 -1.64 -2.20 -38.39
CA TRP A 285 -2.85 -1.39 -38.65
C TRP A 285 -2.75 -0.51 -39.90
N GLU A 286 -1.58 -0.46 -40.54
CA GLU A 286 -1.45 0.04 -41.91
C GLU A 286 -1.94 -0.98 -42.94
N ALA A 287 -1.61 -2.25 -42.76
CA ALA A 287 -2.13 -3.35 -43.56
C ALA A 287 -3.62 -3.62 -43.30
N HIS A 288 -4.09 -3.39 -42.06
CA HIS A 288 -5.46 -3.63 -41.62
C HIS A 288 -6.11 -2.35 -41.06
N LYS A 289 -6.48 -1.43 -41.95
CA LYS A 289 -7.12 -0.15 -41.56
C LYS A 289 -8.45 -0.34 -40.81
N ASP A 290 -9.11 -1.49 -40.99
CA ASP A 290 -10.32 -1.91 -40.27
C ASP A 290 -10.08 -2.29 -38.80
N TYR A 291 -8.81 -2.40 -38.37
CA TYR A 291 -8.47 -2.56 -36.96
C TYR A 291 -8.59 -1.26 -36.18
N LEU A 292 -8.45 -0.11 -36.84
CA LEU A 292 -8.47 1.19 -36.19
C LEU A 292 -9.88 1.54 -35.69
N ALA A 293 -9.93 2.27 -34.58
CA ALA A 293 -11.17 2.85 -34.09
C ALA A 293 -11.76 3.80 -35.14
N MET A 294 -13.06 3.70 -35.39
CA MET A 294 -13.76 4.57 -36.33
C MET A 294 -14.24 5.85 -35.64
N SER A 295 -14.21 6.98 -36.33
CA SER A 295 -14.89 8.21 -35.94
C SER A 295 -16.38 8.16 -36.31
N ALA A 296 -17.15 9.13 -35.79
CA ALA A 296 -18.58 9.24 -36.03
C ALA A 296 -18.95 9.41 -37.52
N ASP A 297 -18.04 9.98 -38.33
CA ASP A 297 -18.20 10.10 -39.78
C ASP A 297 -17.80 8.83 -40.56
N GLY A 298 -17.51 7.72 -39.85
CA GLY A 298 -17.24 6.43 -40.48
C GLY A 298 -15.84 6.32 -41.09
N LYS A 299 -14.85 7.10 -40.61
CA LYS A 299 -13.45 6.99 -41.04
C LYS A 299 -12.57 6.37 -39.96
N PRO A 300 -11.48 5.65 -40.32
CA PRO A 300 -10.47 5.24 -39.36
C PRO A 300 -9.83 6.45 -38.68
N ARG A 301 -9.72 6.42 -37.34
CA ARG A 301 -9.03 7.45 -36.57
C ARG A 301 -7.52 7.32 -36.74
N MET A 302 -6.88 8.46 -37.02
CA MET A 302 -5.44 8.57 -37.12
C MET A 302 -4.87 9.21 -35.85
N PHE A 303 -3.73 8.69 -35.38
CA PHE A 303 -3.11 9.14 -34.14
C PHE A 303 -1.69 9.62 -34.41
N ALA A 304 -1.30 10.74 -33.80
CA ALA A 304 0.03 11.32 -34.00
C ALA A 304 1.18 10.44 -33.46
N LYS A 305 0.87 9.52 -32.52
CA LYS A 305 1.83 8.58 -31.94
C LYS A 305 1.16 7.23 -31.74
N ALA A 306 1.91 6.13 -31.95
CA ALA A 306 1.44 4.76 -31.72
C ALA A 306 0.85 4.58 -30.31
N ALA A 307 1.47 5.17 -29.29
CA ALA A 307 1.01 5.09 -27.90
C ALA A 307 -0.43 5.56 -27.67
N TYR A 308 -1.01 6.37 -28.57
CA TYR A 308 -2.38 6.85 -28.48
C TYR A 308 -3.39 6.06 -29.31
N VAL A 309 -2.94 5.10 -30.12
CA VAL A 309 -3.78 4.34 -31.05
C VAL A 309 -5.00 3.75 -30.35
N LYS A 310 -6.16 3.83 -31.00
CA LYS A 310 -7.38 3.16 -30.55
C LYS A 310 -7.83 2.17 -31.62
N PHE A 311 -8.29 1.01 -31.17
CA PHE A 311 -8.76 -0.05 -32.05
C PHE A 311 -10.28 -0.21 -32.03
N CYS A 312 -10.82 -0.80 -33.10
CA CYS A 312 -12.19 -1.26 -33.20
C CYS A 312 -12.33 -2.59 -32.46
N THR A 313 -12.65 -2.55 -31.18
CA THR A 313 -12.71 -3.75 -30.32
C THR A 313 -13.87 -4.70 -30.63
N SER A 314 -14.81 -4.28 -31.48
CA SER A 314 -15.85 -5.17 -32.03
C SER A 314 -15.40 -5.98 -33.24
N ASN A 315 -14.25 -5.66 -33.86
CA ASN A 315 -13.72 -6.40 -35.01
C ASN A 315 -13.08 -7.72 -34.53
N PRO A 316 -13.63 -8.90 -34.90
CA PRO A 316 -13.09 -10.19 -34.44
C PRO A 316 -11.69 -10.48 -34.96
N ALA A 317 -11.32 -9.99 -36.15
CA ALA A 317 -9.97 -10.15 -36.69
C ALA A 317 -8.94 -9.38 -35.84
N LEU A 318 -9.26 -8.14 -35.45
CA LEU A 318 -8.46 -7.34 -34.53
C LEU A 318 -8.31 -8.04 -33.18
N VAL A 319 -9.41 -8.50 -32.57
CA VAL A 319 -9.37 -9.20 -31.26
C VAL A 319 -8.43 -10.40 -31.31
N ASN A 320 -8.51 -11.21 -32.37
CA ASN A 320 -7.64 -12.37 -32.53
C ASN A 320 -6.18 -11.96 -32.75
N ALA A 321 -5.90 -11.01 -33.66
CA ALA A 321 -4.56 -10.52 -33.92
C ALA A 321 -3.88 -9.95 -32.66
N PHE A 322 -4.63 -9.16 -31.87
CA PHE A 322 -4.18 -8.61 -30.60
C PHE A 322 -3.87 -9.73 -29.60
N ALA A 323 -4.77 -10.70 -29.43
CA ALA A 323 -4.56 -11.84 -28.53
C ALA A 323 -3.33 -12.68 -28.92
N GLN A 324 -3.09 -12.90 -30.22
CA GLN A 324 -1.87 -13.56 -30.70
C GLN A 324 -0.61 -12.73 -30.38
N GLY A 325 -0.68 -11.41 -30.46
CA GLY A 325 0.41 -10.53 -30.02
C GLY A 325 0.71 -10.65 -28.53
N VAL A 326 -0.32 -10.74 -27.68
CA VAL A 326 -0.17 -10.98 -26.24
C VAL A 326 0.47 -12.35 -25.97
N ILE A 327 0.03 -13.40 -26.67
CA ILE A 327 0.61 -14.75 -26.58
C ILE A 327 2.11 -14.71 -26.92
N ARG A 328 2.49 -14.14 -28.07
CA ARG A 328 3.91 -14.02 -28.46
C ARG A 328 4.73 -13.29 -27.41
N TRP A 329 4.20 -12.19 -26.87
CA TRP A 329 4.89 -11.42 -25.84
C TRP A 329 5.14 -12.23 -24.56
N LEU A 330 4.18 -13.07 -24.15
CA LEU A 330 4.29 -13.98 -23.01
C LEU A 330 5.25 -15.15 -23.28
N ASP A 331 5.21 -15.74 -24.47
CA ASP A 331 6.13 -16.81 -24.89
C ASP A 331 7.59 -16.35 -24.83
N GLU A 332 7.87 -15.14 -25.29
CA GLU A 332 9.21 -14.52 -25.25
C GLU A 332 9.65 -14.13 -23.83
N ARG A 333 8.72 -14.12 -22.86
CA ARG A 333 8.94 -13.64 -21.49
C ARG A 333 8.37 -14.62 -20.46
N PRO A 334 8.89 -15.86 -20.39
CA PRO A 334 8.37 -16.90 -19.51
C PRO A 334 8.47 -16.55 -18.01
N GLN A 335 9.31 -15.57 -17.64
CA GLN A 335 9.40 -15.03 -16.30
C GLN A 335 8.22 -14.12 -15.90
N MET A 336 7.44 -13.62 -16.86
CA MET A 336 6.30 -12.74 -16.58
C MET A 336 5.09 -13.56 -16.12
N ARG A 337 4.48 -13.16 -15.01
CA ARG A 337 3.23 -13.76 -14.48
C ARG A 337 2.00 -13.14 -15.10
N GLY A 338 2.15 -12.04 -15.84
CA GLY A 338 1.03 -11.41 -16.52
C GLY A 338 1.44 -10.28 -17.46
N ALA A 339 0.53 -9.96 -18.36
CA ALA A 339 0.65 -8.92 -19.38
C ALA A 339 -0.42 -7.84 -19.15
N SER A 340 -0.24 -6.64 -19.69
CA SER A 340 -1.28 -5.62 -19.68
C SER A 340 -1.99 -5.61 -21.01
N ILE A 341 -3.31 -5.57 -21.02
CA ILE A 341 -4.14 -5.36 -22.21
C ILE A 341 -4.92 -4.03 -22.13
N SER A 342 -4.52 -3.16 -21.20
CA SER A 342 -5.14 -1.87 -20.98
C SER A 342 -5.14 -1.01 -22.25
N PRO A 343 -6.25 -0.29 -22.52
CA PRO A 343 -6.33 0.65 -23.62
C PRO A 343 -5.21 1.67 -23.60
N SER A 344 -4.80 2.17 -24.77
CA SER A 344 -3.99 3.39 -24.86
C SER A 344 -4.66 4.55 -24.11
N ASP A 345 -3.87 5.47 -23.54
CA ASP A 345 -4.38 6.57 -22.72
C ASP A 345 -5.36 7.49 -23.48
N GLY A 346 -6.30 8.09 -22.75
CA GLY A 346 -7.33 8.99 -23.26
C GLY A 346 -8.62 8.31 -23.75
N GLY A 347 -9.47 9.13 -24.40
CA GLY A 347 -10.78 8.75 -24.95
C GLY A 347 -10.72 8.36 -26.43
N ASP A 348 -11.69 8.83 -27.23
CA ASP A 348 -11.73 8.60 -28.70
C ASP A 348 -11.80 7.13 -29.14
N PHE A 349 -12.54 6.33 -28.37
CA PHE A 349 -12.86 4.95 -28.73
C PHE A 349 -13.71 4.85 -29.99
N CYS A 350 -13.80 3.64 -30.53
CA CYS A 350 -14.48 3.36 -31.78
C CYS A 350 -15.97 3.74 -31.74
N GLN A 351 -16.42 4.46 -32.77
CA GLN A 351 -17.79 4.92 -32.97
C GLN A 351 -18.54 4.15 -34.06
N CYS A 352 -18.05 2.98 -34.47
CA CYS A 352 -18.82 2.10 -35.35
C CYS A 352 -20.09 1.61 -34.65
N SER A 353 -21.10 1.22 -35.44
CA SER A 353 -22.41 0.75 -34.93
C SER A 353 -22.29 -0.36 -33.89
N ASN A 354 -21.39 -1.33 -34.12
CA ASN A 354 -21.18 -2.46 -33.20
C ASN A 354 -20.60 -2.03 -31.85
N CYS A 355 -19.66 -1.08 -31.81
CA CYS A 355 -19.12 -0.57 -30.55
C CYS A 355 -20.14 0.34 -29.85
N GLN A 356 -20.83 1.20 -30.60
CA GLN A 356 -21.80 2.15 -30.04
C GLN A 356 -23.04 1.45 -29.49
N ALA A 357 -23.43 0.30 -30.04
CA ALA A 357 -24.52 -0.52 -29.50
C ALA A 357 -24.27 -1.03 -28.07
N LEU A 358 -23.01 -1.01 -27.60
CA LEU A 358 -22.64 -1.42 -26.24
C LEU A 358 -22.43 -0.24 -25.28
N VAL A 359 -22.42 1.00 -25.78
CA VAL A 359 -22.20 2.18 -24.93
C VAL A 359 -23.46 2.42 -24.10
N THR A 360 -23.29 2.51 -22.78
CA THR A 360 -24.37 2.75 -21.81
C THR A 360 -24.11 4.06 -21.06
N PRO A 361 -25.11 4.72 -20.45
CA PRO A 361 -24.84 5.83 -19.56
C PRO A 361 -24.11 5.37 -18.28
N ASP A 362 -23.23 6.19 -17.75
CA ASP A 362 -22.68 6.08 -16.39
C ASP A 362 -23.69 6.60 -15.35
N PRO A 363 -23.43 6.46 -14.03
CA PRO A 363 -24.32 6.97 -12.98
C PRO A 363 -24.59 8.48 -13.04
N HIS A 364 -23.79 9.23 -13.79
CA HIS A 364 -23.90 10.68 -14.00
C HIS A 364 -24.50 11.03 -15.38
N GLY A 365 -25.02 10.05 -16.12
CA GLY A 365 -25.66 10.22 -17.43
C GLY A 365 -24.69 10.42 -18.59
N LYS A 366 -23.37 10.26 -18.40
CA LYS A 366 -22.37 10.41 -19.47
C LYS A 366 -22.14 9.08 -20.19
N PRO A 367 -21.71 9.08 -21.47
CA PRO A 367 -21.39 7.85 -22.17
C PRO A 367 -20.28 7.05 -21.48
N SER A 368 -20.59 5.80 -21.13
CA SER A 368 -19.70 4.80 -20.55
C SER A 368 -19.27 3.78 -21.59
N TYR A 369 -17.97 3.64 -21.75
CA TYR A 369 -17.35 2.63 -22.60
C TYR A 369 -17.03 1.33 -21.82
N THR A 370 -17.46 1.23 -20.55
CA THR A 370 -17.21 0.03 -19.72
C THR A 370 -17.60 -1.27 -20.43
N PRO A 371 -18.82 -1.43 -21.00
CA PRO A 371 -19.18 -2.69 -21.65
C PRO A 371 -18.33 -2.98 -22.90
N VAL A 372 -17.93 -1.94 -23.64
CA VAL A 372 -17.06 -2.06 -24.83
C VAL A 372 -15.68 -2.60 -24.44
N ILE A 373 -15.08 -2.04 -23.39
CA ILE A 373 -13.74 -2.43 -22.92
C ILE A 373 -13.78 -3.80 -22.23
N LEU A 374 -14.80 -4.08 -21.41
CA LEU A 374 -14.94 -5.39 -20.76
C LEU A 374 -15.16 -6.52 -21.76
N ARG A 375 -15.95 -6.30 -22.82
CA ARG A 375 -16.11 -7.29 -23.89
C ARG A 375 -14.77 -7.61 -24.54
N PHE A 376 -14.04 -6.58 -24.95
CA PHE A 376 -12.71 -6.73 -25.54
C PHE A 376 -11.75 -7.51 -24.63
N ALA A 377 -11.66 -7.08 -23.37
CA ALA A 377 -10.75 -7.67 -22.41
C ALA A 377 -11.07 -9.14 -22.13
N ASN A 378 -12.36 -9.49 -22.02
CA ASN A 378 -12.81 -10.88 -21.87
C ASN A 378 -12.50 -11.72 -23.12
N ASP A 379 -12.75 -11.20 -24.32
CA ASP A 379 -12.49 -11.96 -25.55
C ASP A 379 -10.98 -12.25 -25.72
N VAL A 380 -10.13 -11.27 -25.44
CA VAL A 380 -8.66 -11.46 -25.43
C VAL A 380 -8.25 -12.44 -24.34
N ALA A 381 -8.74 -12.26 -23.11
CA ALA A 381 -8.41 -13.13 -21.97
C ALA A 381 -8.79 -14.60 -22.23
N ARG A 382 -9.95 -14.84 -22.86
CA ARG A 382 -10.40 -16.18 -23.25
C ARG A 382 -9.50 -16.84 -24.29
N ILE A 383 -8.99 -16.09 -25.26
CA ILE A 383 -8.08 -16.62 -26.29
C ILE A 383 -6.72 -16.94 -25.66
N VAL A 384 -6.15 -15.98 -24.93
CA VAL A 384 -4.83 -16.13 -24.28
C VAL A 384 -4.86 -17.25 -23.24
N GLY A 385 -5.93 -17.33 -22.44
CA GLY A 385 -6.09 -18.32 -21.37
C GLY A 385 -6.07 -19.77 -21.84
N LYS A 386 -6.37 -20.05 -23.13
CA LYS A 386 -6.24 -21.40 -23.71
C LYS A 386 -4.79 -21.89 -23.74
N LYS A 387 -3.82 -20.98 -23.91
CA LYS A 387 -2.39 -21.30 -23.96
C LYS A 387 -1.67 -20.95 -22.66
N HIS A 388 -2.07 -19.87 -22.00
CA HIS A 388 -1.46 -19.35 -20.78
C HIS A 388 -2.50 -19.19 -19.66
N PRO A 389 -3.10 -20.29 -19.15
CA PRO A 389 -4.15 -20.21 -18.13
C PRO A 389 -3.64 -19.69 -16.78
N ASP A 390 -2.33 -19.74 -16.53
CA ASP A 390 -1.70 -19.32 -15.28
C ASP A 390 -1.16 -17.86 -15.32
N ARG A 391 -1.45 -17.12 -16.39
CA ARG A 391 -1.00 -15.74 -16.61
C ARG A 391 -2.16 -14.75 -16.51
N MET A 392 -2.00 -13.71 -15.69
CA MET A 392 -3.02 -12.67 -15.53
C MET A 392 -2.89 -11.58 -16.59
N LEU A 393 -4.02 -11.15 -17.15
CA LEU A 393 -4.09 -10.01 -18.05
C LEU A 393 -4.65 -8.81 -17.28
N ALA A 394 -3.83 -7.78 -17.09
CA ALA A 394 -4.27 -6.55 -16.46
C ALA A 394 -5.03 -5.67 -17.45
N CYS A 395 -6.18 -5.13 -17.06
CA CYS A 395 -6.94 -4.19 -17.88
C CYS A 395 -7.35 -2.99 -17.04
N TYR A 396 -6.94 -1.79 -17.44
CA TYR A 396 -7.37 -0.57 -16.79
C TYR A 396 -8.88 -0.38 -16.93
N VAL A 397 -9.45 0.19 -15.89
CA VAL A 397 -10.83 0.65 -15.77
C VAL A 397 -10.71 2.13 -15.40
N TYR A 398 -10.79 3.01 -16.40
CA TYR A 398 -10.21 4.36 -16.37
C TYR A 398 -11.06 5.36 -17.16
N TYR A 399 -10.90 6.66 -16.89
CA TYR A 399 -11.55 7.74 -17.63
C TYR A 399 -13.07 7.54 -17.82
N ASN A 400 -13.56 7.34 -19.05
CA ASN A 400 -14.98 7.16 -19.39
C ASN A 400 -15.42 5.68 -19.43
N TYR A 401 -14.68 4.79 -18.78
CA TYR A 401 -15.01 3.38 -18.55
C TYR A 401 -14.66 2.98 -17.11
N MET A 402 -14.87 3.89 -16.15
CA MET A 402 -14.48 3.72 -14.74
C MET A 402 -15.60 3.22 -13.81
N TYR A 403 -16.84 3.21 -14.28
CA TYR A 403 -18.01 2.76 -13.51
C TYR A 403 -18.40 1.33 -13.89
N PRO A 404 -18.85 0.50 -12.93
CA PRO A 404 -19.29 -0.87 -13.23
C PRO A 404 -20.48 -0.83 -14.18
N PRO A 405 -20.63 -1.85 -15.05
CA PRO A 405 -21.80 -1.97 -15.91
C PRO A 405 -23.08 -2.16 -15.08
N ASP A 406 -24.20 -1.67 -15.61
CA ASP A 406 -25.54 -1.84 -15.05
C ASP A 406 -25.99 -3.31 -15.04
N LYS A 407 -25.52 -4.08 -16.04
CA LYS A 407 -25.77 -5.50 -16.19
C LYS A 407 -24.52 -6.30 -15.79
N PRO A 408 -24.67 -7.38 -15.00
CA PRO A 408 -23.56 -8.27 -14.68
C PRO A 408 -22.89 -8.81 -15.94
N VAL A 409 -21.57 -8.77 -15.97
CA VAL A 409 -20.73 -9.36 -17.02
C VAL A 409 -19.85 -10.44 -16.38
N ALA A 410 -19.85 -11.64 -16.96
CA ALA A 410 -18.93 -12.68 -16.54
C ALA A 410 -17.49 -12.28 -16.89
N ILE A 411 -16.62 -12.24 -15.89
CA ILE A 411 -15.20 -11.89 -16.04
C ILE A 411 -14.38 -13.18 -16.16
N GLU A 412 -13.56 -13.29 -17.20
CA GLU A 412 -12.64 -14.41 -17.39
C GLU A 412 -11.69 -14.54 -16.18
N PRO A 413 -11.38 -15.77 -15.72
CA PRO A 413 -10.63 -16.00 -14.48
C PRO A 413 -9.19 -15.48 -14.54
N ASN A 414 -8.64 -15.27 -15.75
CA ASN A 414 -7.32 -14.71 -15.98
C ASN A 414 -7.34 -13.20 -16.31
N LEU A 415 -8.48 -12.52 -16.11
CA LEU A 415 -8.60 -11.07 -16.26
C LEU A 415 -8.49 -10.38 -14.89
N TYR A 416 -7.62 -9.37 -14.81
CA TYR A 416 -7.33 -8.60 -13.60
C TYR A 416 -7.64 -7.11 -13.85
N LEU A 417 -8.72 -6.61 -13.26
CA LEU A 417 -9.19 -5.26 -13.50
C LEU A 417 -8.45 -4.27 -12.61
N VAL A 418 -7.89 -3.23 -13.22
CA VAL A 418 -7.08 -2.21 -12.56
C VAL A 418 -7.83 -0.88 -12.60
N TRP A 419 -8.48 -0.55 -11.50
CA TRP A 419 -9.35 0.62 -11.42
C TRP A 419 -8.58 1.88 -11.09
N ALA A 420 -8.62 2.84 -12.01
CA ALA A 420 -7.95 4.14 -11.94
C ALA A 420 -8.99 5.28 -12.02
N PRO A 421 -9.77 5.51 -10.94
CA PRO A 421 -10.91 6.41 -10.99
C PRO A 421 -10.52 7.88 -10.85
N LEU A 422 -10.37 8.57 -11.98
CA LEU A 422 -9.99 9.99 -12.05
C LEU A 422 -10.84 10.92 -11.16
N ASN A 423 -12.13 10.60 -10.96
CA ASN A 423 -13.03 11.40 -10.11
C ASN A 423 -12.61 11.44 -8.64
N TYR A 424 -11.84 10.46 -8.18
CA TYR A 424 -11.45 10.27 -6.78
C TYR A 424 -10.02 10.73 -6.49
N TYR A 425 -9.32 11.24 -7.50
CA TYR A 425 -7.93 11.69 -7.38
C TYR A 425 -7.85 12.95 -6.50
N GLY A 426 -6.75 13.06 -5.75
CA GLY A 426 -6.48 14.06 -4.75
C GLY A 426 -7.63 14.19 -3.75
N TRP A 427 -8.29 15.34 -3.79
CA TRP A 427 -9.40 15.69 -2.90
C TRP A 427 -10.77 15.34 -3.50
N GLY A 428 -10.82 14.51 -4.55
CA GLY A 428 -12.06 14.10 -5.22
C GLY A 428 -13.11 13.54 -4.27
N LEU A 429 -12.70 12.68 -3.33
CA LEU A 429 -13.56 12.08 -2.30
C LEU A 429 -14.00 13.04 -1.18
N GLN A 430 -13.66 14.33 -1.25
CA GLN A 430 -14.28 15.38 -0.42
C GLN A 430 -15.58 15.90 -1.03
N LYS A 431 -15.81 15.68 -2.33
CA LYS A 431 -17.07 16.04 -2.99
C LYS A 431 -18.16 15.07 -2.54
N PRO A 432 -19.31 15.53 -1.99
CA PRO A 432 -20.35 14.65 -1.46
C PRO A 432 -20.79 13.57 -2.45
N VAL A 433 -21.04 13.94 -3.71
CA VAL A 433 -21.45 13.02 -4.77
C VAL A 433 -20.49 11.83 -4.93
N TYR A 434 -19.18 12.07 -4.91
CA TYR A 434 -18.17 11.03 -5.05
C TYR A 434 -17.93 10.26 -3.76
N ARG A 435 -18.00 10.95 -2.63
CA ARG A 435 -17.85 10.33 -1.31
C ARG A 435 -18.97 9.31 -1.02
N GLU A 436 -20.20 9.68 -1.35
CA GLU A 436 -21.39 8.87 -1.11
C GLU A 436 -21.47 7.68 -2.07
N GLU A 437 -21.10 7.87 -3.35
CA GLU A 437 -21.14 6.76 -4.32
C GLU A 437 -19.99 5.75 -4.12
N PHE A 438 -18.82 6.18 -3.63
CA PHE A 438 -17.59 5.38 -3.64
C PHE A 438 -17.76 3.93 -3.13
N PRO A 439 -18.39 3.66 -1.96
CA PRO A 439 -18.59 2.30 -1.50
C PRO A 439 -19.46 1.46 -2.44
N SER A 440 -20.47 2.06 -3.08
CA SER A 440 -21.34 1.36 -4.03
C SER A 440 -20.60 1.01 -5.33
N ILE A 441 -19.70 1.89 -5.80
CA ILE A 441 -18.89 1.66 -6.99
C ILE A 441 -17.86 0.56 -6.75
N VAL A 442 -17.18 0.59 -5.59
CA VAL A 442 -16.26 -0.49 -5.17
C VAL A 442 -17.00 -1.82 -5.13
N LYS A 443 -18.17 -1.87 -4.47
CA LYS A 443 -19.01 -3.07 -4.38
C LYS A 443 -19.44 -3.57 -5.77
N GLY A 444 -19.81 -2.67 -6.67
CA GLY A 444 -20.22 -3.02 -8.03
C GLY A 444 -19.10 -3.73 -8.79
N TRP A 445 -17.86 -3.23 -8.68
CA TRP A 445 -16.71 -3.88 -9.30
C TRP A 445 -16.35 -5.23 -8.66
N THR A 446 -16.30 -5.30 -7.32
CA THR A 446 -15.92 -6.55 -6.64
C THR A 446 -17.01 -7.62 -6.70
N ALA A 447 -18.24 -7.26 -7.05
CA ALA A 447 -19.29 -8.22 -7.38
C ALA A 447 -19.05 -8.94 -8.72
N LEU A 448 -18.29 -8.35 -9.65
CA LEU A 448 -17.98 -8.96 -10.95
C LEU A 448 -16.78 -9.89 -10.88
N THR A 449 -15.76 -9.55 -10.08
CA THR A 449 -14.55 -10.35 -9.94
C THR A 449 -13.82 -10.05 -8.64
N ARG A 450 -13.12 -11.06 -8.12
CA ARG A 450 -12.15 -10.88 -7.02
C ARG A 450 -10.82 -10.30 -7.50
N ASN A 451 -10.52 -10.49 -8.78
CA ASN A 451 -9.32 -10.04 -9.47
C ASN A 451 -9.37 -8.52 -9.73
N PHE A 452 -9.38 -7.74 -8.65
CA PHE A 452 -9.62 -6.30 -8.68
C PHE A 452 -8.53 -5.54 -7.93
N PHE A 453 -7.96 -4.55 -8.59
CA PHE A 453 -6.85 -3.74 -8.15
C PHE A 453 -7.26 -2.27 -8.14
N TYR A 454 -6.96 -1.56 -7.06
CA TYR A 454 -7.17 -0.14 -6.92
C TYR A 454 -5.90 0.66 -7.20
N HIS A 455 -5.94 1.58 -8.15
CA HIS A 455 -4.87 2.52 -8.48
C HIS A 455 -5.38 3.95 -8.26
N ASN A 456 -4.79 4.70 -7.32
CA ASN A 456 -5.23 6.07 -7.05
C ASN A 456 -4.10 7.04 -6.78
N TYR A 457 -4.40 8.32 -6.98
CA TYR A 457 -3.58 9.46 -6.62
C TYR A 457 -4.21 10.09 -5.38
N SER A 458 -3.92 9.57 -4.18
CA SER A 458 -4.46 10.16 -2.94
C SER A 458 -3.84 11.52 -2.61
N THR A 459 -2.71 11.83 -3.25
CA THR A 459 -2.01 13.13 -3.20
C THR A 459 -1.97 13.75 -4.59
N TRP A 460 -1.79 15.07 -4.67
CA TRP A 460 -1.67 15.76 -5.96
C TRP A 460 -0.34 16.53 -5.99
N MET A 461 0.66 15.97 -6.68
CA MET A 461 2.02 16.55 -6.75
C MET A 461 2.19 17.68 -7.77
N ARG A 462 1.10 18.16 -8.40
CA ARG A 462 1.13 19.28 -9.36
C ARG A 462 0.61 20.59 -8.77
N SER A 463 1.14 21.02 -7.63
CA SER A 463 0.95 22.41 -7.19
C SER A 463 1.96 23.31 -7.90
N PHE A 464 1.56 24.54 -8.24
CA PHE A 464 2.40 25.50 -8.97
C PHE A 464 3.70 25.87 -8.21
N ASN A 465 3.72 25.63 -6.89
CA ASN A 465 4.83 25.92 -6.00
C ASN A 465 5.61 24.65 -5.57
N GLY A 466 5.23 23.47 -6.09
CA GLY A 466 5.90 22.20 -5.75
C GLY A 466 5.70 21.73 -4.31
N ALA A 467 4.76 22.34 -3.56
CA ALA A 467 4.44 21.87 -2.21
C ALA A 467 3.68 20.54 -2.28
N PRO A 468 4.06 19.53 -1.45
CA PRO A 468 3.30 18.30 -1.35
C PRO A 468 1.90 18.61 -0.84
N LEU A 469 0.89 18.06 -1.51
CA LEU A 469 -0.50 18.09 -1.05
C LEU A 469 -0.80 16.74 -0.42
N PRO A 470 -0.68 16.62 0.92
CA PRO A 470 -0.89 15.34 1.59
C PRO A 470 -2.33 14.87 1.39
N PRO A 471 -2.56 13.55 1.51
CA PRO A 471 -3.90 13.01 1.39
C PRO A 471 -4.74 13.50 2.57
N GLY A 472 -6.01 13.80 2.33
CA GLY A 472 -6.92 14.14 3.43
C GLY A 472 -7.11 12.93 4.35
N PHE A 473 -6.91 13.08 5.67
CA PHE A 473 -7.07 11.97 6.62
C PHE A 473 -8.47 11.32 6.53
N ASP A 474 -9.52 12.11 6.33
CA ASP A 474 -10.90 11.61 6.19
C ASP A 474 -11.17 10.91 4.84
N ILE A 475 -10.29 11.10 3.85
CA ILE A 475 -10.26 10.31 2.61
C ILE A 475 -9.64 8.96 2.92
N LEU A 476 -8.45 8.93 3.54
CA LEU A 476 -7.76 7.68 3.88
C LEU A 476 -8.60 6.79 4.82
N LYS A 477 -9.32 7.38 5.77
CA LYS A 477 -10.26 6.68 6.67
C LYS A 477 -11.50 6.13 5.97
N LEU A 478 -11.81 6.59 4.75
CA LEU A 478 -12.91 6.07 3.93
C LEU A 478 -12.40 5.05 2.93
N GLU A 479 -11.39 5.42 2.15
CA GLU A 479 -10.95 4.73 0.95
C GLU A 479 -10.42 3.32 1.25
N LEU A 480 -9.30 3.22 1.97
CA LEU A 480 -8.66 1.93 2.26
C LEU A 480 -9.58 0.98 3.05
N PRO A 481 -10.32 1.42 4.10
CA PRO A 481 -11.27 0.55 4.78
C PRO A 481 -12.41 0.06 3.89
N THR A 482 -12.89 0.87 2.96
CA THR A 482 -13.93 0.46 2.00
C THR A 482 -13.39 -0.61 1.04
N LEU A 483 -12.18 -0.42 0.50
CA LEU A 483 -11.53 -1.41 -0.37
C LEU A 483 -11.36 -2.75 0.37
N ARG A 484 -10.84 -2.71 1.60
CA ARG A 484 -10.70 -3.89 2.47
C ARG A 484 -12.04 -4.59 2.70
N LYS A 485 -13.07 -3.84 3.10
CA LYS A 485 -14.42 -4.36 3.37
C LYS A 485 -15.01 -5.12 2.18
N HIS A 486 -14.72 -4.67 0.97
CA HIS A 486 -15.25 -5.24 -0.26
C HIS A 486 -14.33 -6.26 -0.94
N GLY A 487 -13.22 -6.65 -0.28
CA GLY A 487 -12.35 -7.73 -0.74
C GLY A 487 -11.46 -7.36 -1.93
N VAL A 488 -11.11 -6.08 -2.08
CA VAL A 488 -10.15 -5.63 -3.09
C VAL A 488 -8.77 -6.25 -2.78
N GLN A 489 -8.14 -6.89 -3.77
CA GLN A 489 -6.91 -7.65 -3.56
C GLN A 489 -5.65 -6.80 -3.58
N ALA A 490 -5.69 -5.63 -4.19
CA ALA A 490 -4.51 -4.82 -4.43
C ALA A 490 -4.81 -3.33 -4.34
N ALA A 491 -3.86 -2.58 -3.79
CA ALA A 491 -3.89 -1.13 -3.74
C ALA A 491 -2.52 -0.55 -4.13
N GLU A 492 -2.55 0.42 -5.03
CA GLU A 492 -1.39 1.19 -5.46
C GLU A 492 -1.73 2.67 -5.37
N MET A 493 -0.87 3.43 -4.69
CA MET A 493 -1.02 4.87 -4.51
C MET A 493 0.14 5.61 -5.19
N VAL A 494 -0.14 6.73 -5.83
CA VAL A 494 0.89 7.55 -6.47
C VAL A 494 1.41 8.60 -5.50
N GLY A 495 2.72 8.57 -5.23
CA GLY A 495 3.42 9.48 -4.33
C GLY A 495 3.04 9.36 -2.85
N ILE A 496 3.77 10.08 -2.00
CA ILE A 496 3.38 10.51 -0.65
C ILE A 496 3.64 12.01 -0.54
#